data_AF-A0A7C2P8U5-F1
#
_entry.id   AF-A0A7C2P8U5-F1
#
_cell.length_a   1.000
_cell.length_b   1.000
_cell.length_c   1.000
_cell.angle_alpha   90.00
_cell.angle_beta   90.00
_cell.angle_gamma   90.00
#
_symmetry.space_group_name_H-M   'P 1'
#
loop_
_entity.id
_entity.type
_entity.pdbx_description
1 polymer ?
#
loop_
_entity_poly.entity_id
_entity_poly.type
_entity_poly.pdbx_seq_one_letter_code
_entity_poly.pdbx_strand_id
1 'polypeptide(L)'
;MRAVTGSGPTEHALATEALAREVGDLWCVAVCLLVQGRAALRRGDLDAAAVRFGRSLEQHSRTRGLSGMLIVLEATAEVAAADGQPQVAARLPGSSRSSRLRLAIPLPPVYHKSLRATENRLRAALGKASFDQAWAAARALPIEEAVGLADSYLASRAGTHAPADPDGLGPRRDAPRPPLTQADA
;
A
#
# COMPACT_ATOMS: atom_id res chain seq x y z
N MET A 1 -36.87 7.70 -12.65
CA MET A 1 -35.47 7.66 -13.11
C MET A 1 -34.61 7.29 -11.89
N ARG A 2 -34.30 6.00 -11.71
CA ARG A 2 -33.55 5.53 -10.54
C ARG A 2 -32.10 5.98 -10.71
N ALA A 3 -31.57 6.70 -9.72
CA ALA A 3 -30.16 7.01 -9.63
C ALA A 3 -29.39 5.69 -9.63
N VAL A 4 -28.59 5.45 -10.67
CA VAL A 4 -27.48 4.51 -10.59
C VAL A 4 -26.53 5.13 -9.57
N THR A 5 -26.65 4.70 -8.31
CA THR A 5 -25.59 4.85 -7.32
C THR A 5 -24.40 4.12 -7.90
N GLY A 6 -23.56 4.84 -8.65
CA GLY A 6 -22.33 4.28 -9.18
C GLY A 6 -21.49 3.87 -7.99
N SER A 7 -21.45 2.57 -7.72
CA SER A 7 -20.64 2.00 -6.66
C SER A 7 -19.21 2.49 -6.86
N GLY A 8 -18.76 3.34 -5.94
CA GLY A 8 -17.47 3.98 -6.07
C GLY A 8 -16.35 2.93 -6.12
N PRO A 9 -15.15 3.29 -6.61
CA PRO A 9 -14.00 2.37 -6.61
C PRO A 9 -13.68 1.79 -5.21
N THR A 10 -14.13 2.44 -4.13
CA THR A 10 -13.98 1.96 -2.74
C THR A 10 -14.96 0.84 -2.39
N GLU A 11 -16.22 0.89 -2.86
CA GLU A 11 -17.23 -0.14 -2.57
C GLU A 11 -16.89 -1.45 -3.28
N HIS A 12 -16.45 -1.37 -4.53
CA HIS A 12 -15.94 -2.52 -5.27
C HIS A 12 -14.70 -3.12 -4.60
N ALA A 13 -13.79 -2.30 -4.06
CA ALA A 13 -12.61 -2.79 -3.36
C ALA A 13 -12.98 -3.55 -2.06
N LEU A 14 -14.03 -3.14 -1.34
CA LEU A 14 -14.49 -3.84 -0.14
C LEU A 14 -15.11 -5.21 -0.48
N ALA A 15 -15.98 -5.26 -1.49
CA ALA A 15 -16.57 -6.52 -1.95
C ALA A 15 -15.51 -7.50 -2.48
N THR A 16 -14.52 -6.96 -3.22
CA THR A 16 -13.40 -7.76 -3.75
C THR A 16 -12.49 -8.26 -2.63
N GLU A 17 -12.22 -7.44 -1.61
CA GLU A 17 -11.44 -7.85 -0.44
C GLU A 17 -12.12 -8.99 0.33
N ALA A 18 -13.44 -8.90 0.55
CA ALA A 18 -14.19 -9.95 1.24
C ALA A 18 -14.07 -11.30 0.51
N LEU A 19 -14.29 -11.31 -0.81
CA LEU A 19 -14.14 -12.52 -1.62
C LEU A 19 -12.70 -13.04 -1.63
N ALA A 20 -11.72 -12.15 -1.77
CA ALA A 20 -10.30 -12.50 -1.75
C ALA A 20 -9.89 -13.14 -0.41
N ARG A 21 -10.43 -12.64 0.72
CA ARG A 21 -10.21 -13.24 2.04
C ARG A 21 -10.83 -14.64 2.15
N GLU A 22 -12.03 -14.82 1.60
CA GLU A 22 -12.74 -16.11 1.62
C GLU A 22 -11.95 -17.20 0.88
N VAL A 23 -11.39 -16.86 -0.29
CA VAL A 23 -10.60 -17.79 -1.11
C VAL A 23 -9.12 -17.84 -0.73
N GLY A 24 -8.67 -17.02 0.23
CA GLY A 24 -7.29 -16.98 0.70
C GLY A 24 -6.31 -16.28 -0.26
N ASP A 25 -6.79 -15.46 -1.19
CA ASP A 25 -5.93 -14.67 -2.10
C ASP A 25 -5.37 -13.44 -1.36
N LEU A 26 -4.27 -13.68 -0.66
CA LEU A 26 -3.57 -12.66 0.10
C LEU A 26 -3.04 -11.52 -0.77
N TRP A 27 -2.71 -11.77 -2.04
CA TRP A 27 -2.23 -10.73 -2.95
C TRP A 27 -3.36 -9.78 -3.33
N CYS A 28 -4.54 -10.29 -3.65
CA CYS A 28 -5.69 -9.47 -4.00
C CYS A 28 -6.19 -8.64 -2.81
N VAL A 29 -6.14 -9.20 -1.59
CA VAL A 29 -6.38 -8.43 -0.35
C VAL A 29 -5.43 -7.24 -0.23
N ALA A 30 -4.13 -7.45 -0.46
CA ALA A 30 -3.14 -6.38 -0.38
C ALA A 30 -3.40 -5.26 -1.40
N VAL A 31 -3.81 -5.61 -2.62
CA VAL A 31 -4.17 -4.64 -3.66
C VAL A 31 -5.43 -3.84 -3.29
N CYS A 32 -6.45 -4.50 -2.74
CA CYS A 32 -7.68 -3.82 -2.29
C CYS A 32 -7.37 -2.79 -1.19
N LEU A 33 -6.54 -3.17 -0.22
CA LEU A 33 -6.08 -2.28 0.85
C LEU A 33 -5.32 -1.06 0.31
N LEU A 34 -4.43 -1.25 -0.66
CA LEU A 34 -3.74 -0.15 -1.35
C LEU A 34 -4.72 0.83 -2.02
N VAL A 35 -5.75 0.32 -2.71
CA VAL A 35 -6.76 1.15 -3.38
C VAL A 35 -7.56 1.96 -2.35
N GLN A 36 -7.99 1.32 -1.27
CA GLN A 36 -8.70 2.01 -0.19
C GLN A 36 -7.82 3.06 0.50
N GLY A 37 -6.54 2.78 0.73
CA GLY A 37 -5.59 3.73 1.33
C GLY A 37 -5.39 4.96 0.46
N ARG A 38 -5.29 4.78 -0.87
CA ARG A 38 -5.26 5.89 -1.83
C ARG A 38 -6.57 6.69 -1.85
N ALA A 39 -7.70 6.05 -1.59
CA ALA A 39 -8.97 6.76 -1.46
C ALA A 39 -9.01 7.61 -0.18
N ALA A 40 -8.48 7.11 0.94
CA ALA A 40 -8.35 7.87 2.19
C ALA A 40 -7.40 9.07 2.03
N LEU A 41 -6.23 8.86 1.43
CA LEU A 41 -5.28 9.93 1.13
C LEU A 41 -5.89 11.04 0.26
N ARG A 42 -6.68 10.68 -0.75
CA ARG A 42 -7.40 11.68 -1.59
C ARG A 42 -8.43 12.49 -0.82
N ARG A 43 -8.95 11.97 0.30
CA ARG A 43 -9.85 12.68 1.22
C ARG A 43 -9.09 13.50 2.28
N GLY A 44 -7.76 13.44 2.29
CA GLY A 44 -6.92 14.08 3.32
C GLY A 44 -6.85 13.29 4.64
N ASP A 45 -7.43 12.09 4.68
CA ASP A 45 -7.42 11.23 5.86
C ASP A 45 -6.12 10.42 5.88
N LEU A 46 -5.07 11.05 6.39
CA LEU A 46 -3.71 10.49 6.42
C LEU A 46 -3.62 9.27 7.35
N ASP A 47 -4.39 9.26 8.42
CA ASP A 47 -4.39 8.18 9.41
C ASP A 47 -5.03 6.92 8.86
N ALA A 48 -6.22 7.06 8.27
CA ALA A 48 -6.89 5.93 7.65
C ALA A 48 -6.16 5.43 6.40
N ALA A 49 -5.37 6.28 5.74
CA ALA A 49 -4.44 5.87 4.69
C ALA A 49 -3.27 5.06 5.28
N ALA A 50 -2.68 5.52 6.38
CA ALA A 50 -1.55 4.85 7.03
C ALA A 50 -1.91 3.43 7.49
N VAL A 51 -3.08 3.25 8.14
CA VAL A 51 -3.58 1.93 8.55
C VAL A 51 -3.69 0.96 7.37
N ARG A 52 -4.26 1.43 6.25
CA ARG A 52 -4.49 0.60 5.06
C ARG A 52 -3.20 0.25 4.32
N PHE A 53 -2.28 1.20 4.20
CA PHE A 53 -0.97 0.95 3.61
C PHE A 53 -0.13 0.02 4.48
N GLY A 54 -0.18 0.14 5.81
CA GLY A 54 0.50 -0.79 6.73
C GLY A 54 0.02 -2.23 6.53
N ARG A 55 -1.30 -2.45 6.51
CA ARG A 55 -1.88 -3.78 6.25
C ARG A 55 -1.53 -4.31 4.85
N SER A 56 -1.49 -3.45 3.84
CA SER A 56 -1.07 -3.82 2.47
C SER A 56 0.40 -4.23 2.42
N LEU A 57 1.28 -3.47 3.09
CA LEU A 57 2.72 -3.74 3.16
C LEU A 57 3.00 -5.07 3.86
N GLU A 58 2.38 -5.31 5.01
CA GLU A 58 2.49 -6.56 5.76
C GLU A 58 2.11 -7.77 4.88
N GLN A 59 1.00 -7.66 4.16
CA GLN A 59 0.50 -8.74 3.33
C GLN A 59 1.38 -9.02 2.11
N HIS A 60 1.90 -7.98 1.46
CA HIS A 60 2.89 -8.13 0.40
C HIS A 60 4.19 -8.74 0.93
N SER A 61 4.65 -8.36 2.13
CA SER A 61 5.80 -8.96 2.82
C SER A 61 5.63 -10.46 3.05
N ARG A 62 4.46 -10.90 3.55
CA ARG A 62 4.14 -12.32 3.75
C ARG A 62 4.15 -13.13 2.45
N THR A 63 3.66 -12.54 1.37
CA THR A 63 3.59 -13.19 0.03
C THR A 63 4.87 -13.02 -0.79
N ARG A 64 5.89 -12.32 -0.25
CA ARG A 64 7.11 -11.90 -0.97
C ARG A 64 6.81 -11.17 -2.28
N GLY A 65 5.70 -10.44 -2.32
CA GLY A 65 5.21 -9.71 -3.48
C GLY A 65 5.95 -8.39 -3.72
N LEU A 66 7.19 -8.46 -4.20
CA LEU A 66 8.08 -7.29 -4.36
C LEU A 66 7.44 -6.13 -5.13
N SER A 67 6.78 -6.40 -6.27
CA SER A 67 6.13 -5.33 -7.04
C SER A 67 5.08 -4.58 -6.22
N GLY A 68 4.31 -5.30 -5.40
CA GLY A 68 3.31 -4.73 -4.50
C GLY A 68 3.94 -3.87 -3.41
N MET A 69 4.98 -4.39 -2.74
CA MET A 69 5.73 -3.63 -1.73
C MET A 69 6.21 -2.30 -2.30
N LEU A 70 6.84 -2.31 -3.47
CA LEU A 70 7.38 -1.09 -4.08
C LEU A 70 6.30 -0.05 -4.37
N ILE A 71 5.07 -0.48 -4.73
CA ILE A 71 3.94 0.43 -4.93
C ILE A 71 3.44 0.98 -3.59
N VAL A 72 3.43 0.17 -2.53
CA VAL A 72 3.05 0.64 -1.18
C VAL A 72 4.07 1.65 -0.66
N LEU A 73 5.37 1.44 -0.85
CA LEU A 73 6.42 2.42 -0.48
C LEU A 73 6.19 3.78 -1.16
N GLU A 74 5.82 3.78 -2.44
CA GLU A 74 5.49 5.00 -3.18
C GLU A 74 4.22 5.69 -2.63
N ALA A 75 3.21 4.91 -2.22
CA ALA A 75 2.01 5.46 -1.61
C ALA A 75 2.27 6.04 -0.21
N THR A 76 3.11 5.37 0.59
CA THR A 76 3.56 5.86 1.91
C THR A 76 4.32 7.17 1.79
N ALA A 77 5.10 7.34 0.72
CA ALA A 77 5.79 8.60 0.42
C ALA A 77 4.83 9.78 0.26
N GLU A 78 3.65 9.55 -0.35
CA GLU A 78 2.63 10.59 -0.48
C GLU A 78 2.03 10.97 0.87
N VAL A 79 1.82 10.01 1.77
CA VAL A 79 1.37 10.29 3.14
C VAL A 79 2.42 11.12 3.86
N ALA A 80 3.69 10.70 3.82
CA ALA A 80 4.81 11.43 4.43
C ALA A 80 4.95 12.86 3.91
N ALA A 81 4.72 13.09 2.62
CA ALA A 81 4.76 14.43 2.06
C ALA A 81 3.59 15.30 2.52
N ALA A 82 2.38 14.75 2.55
CA ALA A 82 1.20 15.46 3.04
C ALA A 82 1.30 15.77 4.55
N ASP A 83 2.02 14.94 5.29
CA ASP A 83 2.28 15.04 6.72
C ASP A 83 3.45 15.96 7.08
N GLY A 84 4.13 16.55 6.08
CA GLY A 84 5.28 17.43 6.33
C GLY A 84 6.54 16.70 6.81
N GLN A 85 6.72 15.43 6.41
CA GLN A 85 7.89 14.59 6.72
C GLN A 85 8.77 14.39 5.46
N PRO A 86 9.47 15.44 5.01
CA PRO A 86 10.08 15.48 3.68
C PRO A 86 11.21 14.45 3.50
N GLN A 87 11.95 14.12 4.56
CA GLN A 87 13.04 13.15 4.52
C GLN A 87 12.52 11.73 4.30
N VAL A 88 11.40 11.35 4.94
CA VAL A 88 10.75 10.04 4.73
C VAL A 88 10.17 9.97 3.32
N ALA A 89 9.44 11.02 2.93
CA ALA A 89 8.76 11.11 1.63
C ALA A 89 9.69 10.94 0.43
N ALA A 90 10.95 11.35 0.54
CA ALA A 90 11.88 11.28 -0.58
C ALA A 90 12.72 9.99 -0.62
N ARG A 91 12.96 9.35 0.53
CA ARG A 91 13.75 8.10 0.62
C ARG A 91 13.04 6.90 0.01
N LEU A 92 11.73 6.78 0.25
CA LEU A 92 10.92 5.63 -0.20
C LEU A 92 10.85 5.49 -1.73
N PRO A 93 10.45 6.50 -2.52
CA PRO A 93 10.27 6.34 -3.96
C PRO A 93 11.60 6.14 -4.71
N GLY A 94 12.70 6.72 -4.22
CA GLY A 94 14.01 6.50 -4.82
C GLY A 94 14.53 5.07 -4.59
N SER A 95 14.26 4.47 -3.42
CA SER A 95 14.54 3.05 -3.17
C SER A 95 13.67 2.16 -4.04
N SER A 96 12.38 2.47 -4.18
CA SER A 96 11.48 1.73 -5.08
C SER A 96 11.99 1.72 -6.52
N ARG A 97 12.36 2.89 -7.05
CA ARG A 97 12.86 2.99 -8.42
C ARG A 97 14.19 2.26 -8.62
N SER A 98 15.12 2.42 -7.68
CA SER A 98 16.41 1.70 -7.71
C SER A 98 16.20 0.18 -7.70
N SER A 99 15.30 -0.30 -6.84
CA SER A 99 14.96 -1.72 -6.73
C SER A 99 14.31 -2.26 -8.00
N ARG A 100 13.36 -1.52 -8.60
CA ARG A 100 12.76 -1.90 -9.90
C ARG A 100 13.81 -2.09 -10.98
N LEU A 101 14.76 -1.17 -11.09
CA LEU A 101 15.84 -1.23 -12.09
C LEU A 101 16.80 -2.40 -11.81
N ARG A 102 17.27 -2.54 -10.57
CA ARG A 102 18.25 -3.59 -10.19
C ARG A 102 17.69 -5.00 -10.30
N LEU A 103 16.41 -5.18 -9.98
CA LEU A 103 15.74 -6.48 -9.95
C LEU A 103 14.94 -6.77 -11.23
N ALA A 104 15.02 -5.89 -12.23
CA ALA A 104 14.24 -5.96 -13.47
C ALA A 104 12.72 -6.17 -13.23
N ILE A 105 12.18 -5.56 -12.16
CA ILE A 105 10.76 -5.66 -11.84
C ILE A 105 10.02 -4.61 -12.66
N PRO A 106 9.17 -5.00 -13.64
CA PRO A 106 8.44 -4.06 -14.44
C PRO A 106 7.43 -3.31 -13.57
N LEU A 107 7.20 -2.05 -13.90
CA LEU A 107 6.09 -1.31 -13.33
C LEU A 107 4.82 -1.63 -14.13
N PRO A 108 3.75 -2.14 -13.50
CA PRO A 108 2.52 -2.40 -14.25
C PRO A 108 1.92 -1.09 -14.81
N PRO A 109 1.43 -1.08 -16.07
CA PRO A 109 0.98 0.15 -16.74
C PRO A 109 -0.09 0.94 -15.96
N VAL A 110 -0.96 0.24 -15.23
CA VAL A 110 -2.01 0.83 -14.39
C VAL A 110 -1.45 1.81 -13.34
N TYR A 111 -0.20 1.62 -12.89
CA TYR A 111 0.44 2.45 -11.90
C TYR A 111 1.28 3.59 -12.48
N HIS A 112 1.54 3.61 -13.80
CA HIS A 112 2.37 4.65 -14.44
C HIS A 112 1.85 6.06 -14.17
N LYS A 113 0.53 6.26 -14.30
CA LYS A 113 -0.10 7.57 -14.12
C LYS A 113 -0.08 8.00 -12.66
N SER A 114 -0.39 7.09 -11.73
CA SER A 114 -0.36 7.41 -10.30
C SER A 114 1.05 7.77 -9.85
N LEU A 115 2.05 6.99 -10.25
CA LEU A 115 3.45 7.22 -9.87
C LEU A 115 3.98 8.57 -10.36
N ARG A 116 3.70 8.92 -11.62
CA ARG A 116 4.08 10.25 -12.13
C ARG A 116 3.40 11.37 -11.34
N ALA A 117 2.14 11.20 -10.97
CA ALA A 117 1.44 12.17 -10.15
C ALA A 117 2.07 12.27 -8.74
N THR A 118 2.45 11.14 -8.13
CA THR A 118 3.19 11.06 -6.87
C THR A 118 4.52 11.81 -6.96
N GLU A 119 5.37 11.49 -7.95
CA GLU A 119 6.66 12.16 -8.15
C GLU A 119 6.49 13.68 -8.31
N ASN A 120 5.47 14.12 -9.07
CA ASN A 120 5.19 15.55 -9.26
C ASN A 120 4.75 16.24 -7.96
N ARG A 121 3.88 15.60 -7.16
CA ARG A 121 3.48 16.12 -5.84
C ARG A 121 4.68 16.21 -4.90
N LEU A 122 5.53 15.19 -4.89
CA LEU A 122 6.75 15.17 -4.07
C LEU A 122 7.72 16.28 -4.48
N ARG A 123 7.96 16.48 -5.78
CA ARG A 123 8.78 17.60 -6.27
C ARG A 123 8.21 18.95 -5.86
N ALA A 124 6.89 19.12 -5.93
CA ALA A 124 6.22 20.35 -5.52
C ALA A 124 6.32 20.60 -4.00
N ALA A 125 6.12 19.56 -3.18
CA ALA A 125 6.15 19.66 -1.73
C ALA A 125 7.56 19.87 -1.16
N LEU A 126 8.58 19.22 -1.74
CA LEU A 126 9.96 19.22 -1.24
C LEU A 126 10.81 20.37 -1.81
N GLY A 127 10.39 20.92 -2.95
CA GLY A 127 11.25 21.74 -3.78
C GLY A 127 12.31 20.91 -4.51
N LYS A 128 12.85 21.47 -5.61
CA LYS A 128 13.75 20.75 -6.52
C LYS A 128 15.03 20.25 -5.84
N ALA A 129 15.67 21.09 -5.02
CA ALA A 129 16.96 20.75 -4.41
C ALA A 129 16.85 19.60 -3.39
N SER A 130 15.88 19.69 -2.48
CA SER A 130 15.64 18.64 -1.47
C SER A 130 15.17 17.33 -2.11
N PHE A 131 14.34 17.42 -3.15
CA PHE A 131 13.96 16.24 -3.94
C PHE A 131 15.18 15.60 -4.59
N ASP A 132 16.02 16.35 -5.31
CA ASP A 132 17.18 15.80 -6.02
C ASP A 132 18.20 15.18 -5.07
N GLN A 133 18.45 15.79 -3.90
CA GLN A 133 19.36 15.27 -2.88
C GLN A 133 18.86 13.94 -2.29
N ALA A 134 17.60 13.91 -1.85
CA ALA A 134 17.05 12.70 -1.27
C ALA A 134 16.83 11.60 -2.31
N TRP A 135 16.54 11.96 -3.56
CA TRP A 135 16.51 11.04 -4.69
C TRP A 135 17.87 10.40 -4.98
N ALA A 136 18.95 11.16 -4.82
CA ALA A 136 20.31 10.63 -4.95
C ALA A 136 20.66 9.66 -3.81
N ALA A 137 20.33 10.02 -2.56
CA ALA A 137 20.58 9.18 -1.38
C ALA A 137 19.78 7.87 -1.41
N ALA A 138 18.54 7.93 -1.90
CA ALA A 138 17.64 6.79 -1.97
C ALA A 138 18.09 5.68 -2.95
N ARG A 139 18.99 5.97 -3.91
CA ARG A 139 19.57 4.95 -4.81
C ARG A 139 20.37 3.89 -4.07
N ALA A 140 20.95 4.25 -2.93
CA ALA A 140 21.77 3.37 -2.10
C ALA A 140 20.95 2.61 -1.05
N LEU A 141 19.67 2.95 -0.83
CA LEU A 141 18.84 2.36 0.23
C LEU A 141 18.31 0.97 -0.19
N PRO A 142 18.69 -0.12 0.51
CA PRO A 142 18.13 -1.45 0.28
C PRO A 142 16.61 -1.47 0.46
N ILE A 143 15.93 -2.39 -0.25
CA ILE A 143 14.47 -2.49 -0.19
C ILE A 143 14.00 -2.84 1.23
N GLU A 144 14.75 -3.67 1.95
CA GLU A 144 14.45 -4.09 3.32
C GLU A 144 14.48 -2.89 4.28
N GLU A 145 15.46 -2.00 4.14
CA GLU A 145 15.53 -0.77 4.93
C GLU A 145 14.41 0.20 4.57
N ALA A 146 14.03 0.27 3.28
CA ALA A 146 12.91 1.10 2.85
C ALA A 146 11.56 0.57 3.40
N VAL A 147 11.38 -0.75 3.44
CA VAL A 147 10.21 -1.40 4.07
C VAL A 147 10.19 -1.10 5.58
N GLY A 148 11.30 -1.27 6.28
CA GLY A 148 11.37 -0.96 7.72
C GLY A 148 11.10 0.52 8.03
N LEU A 149 11.60 1.43 7.18
CA LEU A 149 11.30 2.87 7.27
C LEU A 149 9.81 3.14 7.06
N ALA A 150 9.20 2.53 6.05
CA ALA A 150 7.78 2.69 5.77
C ALA A 150 6.91 2.13 6.90
N ASP A 151 7.20 0.92 7.40
CA ASP A 151 6.46 0.31 8.51
C ASP A 151 6.52 1.18 9.76
N SER A 152 7.71 1.65 10.14
CA SER A 152 7.89 2.52 11.31
C SER A 152 7.10 3.82 11.18
N TYR A 153 7.15 4.44 9.99
CA TYR A 153 6.41 5.65 9.70
C TYR A 153 4.89 5.42 9.75
N LEU A 154 4.40 4.40 9.07
CA LEU A 154 2.97 4.07 9.02
C LEU A 154 2.42 3.72 10.41
N ALA A 155 3.17 2.97 11.21
CA ALA A 155 2.81 2.64 12.58
C ALA A 155 2.70 3.90 13.47
N SER A 156 3.66 4.83 13.35
CA SER A 156 3.60 6.10 14.09
C SER A 156 2.38 6.94 13.73
N ARG A 157 1.95 6.94 12.46
CA ARG A 157 0.76 7.67 12.01
C ARG A 157 -0.54 7.00 12.43
N ALA A 158 -0.61 5.68 12.30
CA ALA A 158 -1.76 4.89 12.72
C ALA A 158 -1.97 4.97 14.25
N GLY A 159 -0.90 5.02 15.04
CA GLY A 159 -0.98 5.13 16.50
C GLY A 159 -1.57 6.46 16.99
N THR A 160 -1.50 7.53 16.19
CA THR A 160 -2.08 8.85 16.52
C THR A 160 -3.61 8.87 16.35
N HIS A 161 -4.15 7.95 15.56
CA HIS A 161 -5.59 7.79 15.32
C HIS A 161 -5.89 6.31 15.25
N ALA A 162 -5.79 5.62 16.38
CA ALA A 162 -6.33 4.26 16.47
C ALA A 162 -7.86 4.37 16.46
N PRO A 163 -8.58 3.90 15.43
CA PRO A 163 -9.97 3.53 15.65
C PRO A 163 -9.97 2.21 16.43
N ALA A 164 -10.90 2.06 17.38
CA ALA A 164 -11.19 0.77 17.99
C ALA A 164 -11.52 -0.24 16.87
N ASP A 165 -10.72 -1.29 16.73
CA ASP A 165 -10.95 -2.35 15.75
C ASP A 165 -11.94 -3.37 16.35
N PRO A 166 -13.16 -3.54 15.81
CA PRO A 166 -14.04 -4.65 16.16
C PRO A 166 -13.63 -5.98 15.48
N ASP A 167 -12.72 -5.96 14.51
CA ASP A 167 -12.40 -7.13 13.67
C ASP A 167 -11.07 -7.81 14.05
N GLY A 168 -10.75 -7.77 15.34
CA GLY A 168 -9.62 -8.48 15.94
C GLY A 168 -9.65 -9.98 15.63
N LEU A 169 -9.01 -10.36 14.52
CA LEU A 169 -8.65 -11.75 14.23
C LEU A 169 -7.58 -12.16 15.23
N GLY A 170 -8.02 -12.64 16.40
CA GLY A 170 -7.23 -13.54 17.22
C GLY A 170 -6.78 -14.76 16.40
N PRO A 171 -5.73 -15.46 16.84
CA PRO A 171 -5.19 -16.61 16.11
C PRO A 171 -6.29 -17.64 15.87
N ARG A 172 -6.64 -17.86 14.59
CA ARG A 172 -7.64 -18.86 14.21
C ARG A 172 -7.09 -20.24 14.58
N ARG A 173 -7.77 -20.91 15.51
CA ARG A 173 -7.62 -22.35 15.75
C ARG A 173 -7.90 -23.09 14.44
N ASP A 174 -6.94 -23.90 14.01
CA ASP A 174 -7.06 -24.78 12.86
C ASP A 174 -8.29 -25.69 13.00
N ALA A 175 -9.31 -25.45 12.19
CA ALA A 175 -10.38 -26.42 11.98
C ALA A 175 -10.06 -27.22 10.71
N PRO A 176 -10.16 -28.55 10.73
CA PRO A 176 -9.80 -29.37 9.57
C PRO A 176 -10.78 -29.14 8.41
N ARG A 177 -10.22 -29.00 7.20
CA ARG A 177 -10.96 -28.94 5.93
C ARG A 177 -11.84 -30.19 5.78
N PRO A 178 -13.14 -30.07 5.46
CA PRO A 178 -13.94 -31.24 5.10
C PRO A 178 -13.47 -31.82 3.75
N PRO A 179 -13.53 -33.15 3.56
CA PRO A 179 -13.09 -33.79 2.33
C PRO A 179 -14.00 -33.43 1.15
N LEU A 180 -13.38 -33.21 -0.01
CA LEU A 180 -14.07 -33.05 -1.28
C LEU A 180 -14.74 -34.38 -1.64
N THR A 181 -16.06 -34.45 -1.50
CA THR A 181 -16.84 -35.56 -2.08
C THR A 181 -16.73 -35.49 -3.59
N GLN A 182 -16.13 -36.52 -4.18
CA GLN A 182 -16.19 -36.77 -5.62
C GLN A 182 -17.65 -37.05 -5.99
N ALA A 183 -18.17 -36.31 -6.96
CA ALA A 183 -19.42 -36.62 -7.64
C ALA A 183 -19.11 -37.71 -8.69
N ASP A 184 -19.66 -38.90 -8.49
CA ASP A 184 -19.73 -39.93 -9.52
C ASP A 184 -21.06 -39.81 -10.29
N ALA A 185 -20.91 -39.93 -11.62
CA ALA A 185 -21.82 -40.27 -12.72
C ALA A 185 -23.34 -40.29 -12.50
#